data_AF-A0A9P4GTB2-F1
#
_entry.id   AF-A0A9P4GTB2-F1
#
_cell.length_a   1.000
_cell.length_b   1.000
_cell.length_c   1.000
_cell.angle_alpha   90.00
_cell.angle_beta   90.00
_cell.angle_gamma   90.00
#
_symmetry.space_group_name_H-M   'P 1'
#
loop_
_entity.id
_entity.type
_entity.pdbx_description
1 polymer ?
#
loop_
_entity_poly.entity_id
_entity_poly.type
_entity_poly.pdbx_seq_one_letter_code
_entity_poly.pdbx_strand_id
1 'polypeptide(L)'
;MRVSTTDQHPGRMFPEELSLGDDHFLLMWPKHFHIKDLHEVCLLTLFEFDQHGSVQLEWIKDKLNGFSAADDTFRPEFLETIVISHTSNCDLRITEEARMYLFEKGATVVTARQIGIDDMNPKSGPYHYSGEILRPLWKLYEDTHGAFLHTLVPDENNELLKLRTSGSVPQVLTVAVPPRIQRDGEDGKRPLQGWRIAIKDNFSIQNVRTSACNRAYYELYPAPLKSATCVQKLINAGAHVVGTTKLASFAATEEPMECIDWIAPWNPRADGYQSPAGSSSGSGVAIAAYPWLDIAVGSDTSGSGRRPGHWNGCFAMRPSHGNLSHEGLLKSFPRFDVPTFFGRDLDKCRVFAEAWYGDSLQACFNKSKPFSLLYALDYMATIGNQEQLNLIDAFVSDLEVTLEVQHERISFDEAWKSQPPLEAKDATLAEYMRDVSRDSFFFEDYHNFGPFREDYRHKFGKDPYISPPVRWQWELSSHITRQANVEALKRLEVYKDWFSKVVLKSELQNTLILIPIEEISPRYRDELPTKYFNPVGVPNLFLSPILKAPELTIPIGEYPYLSKVSGRVEKLPVAISMIAAHGHDFDLFDVALTCLRQSGRPTQVLAGNTLFPEP
;
A
#
# COMPACT_ATOMS: atom_id res chain seq x y z
N MET A 1 -6.80 -42.26 -0.08
CA MET A 1 -6.19 -42.10 1.25
C MET A 1 -7.08 -41.17 2.06
N ARG A 2 -7.53 -41.59 3.25
CA ARG A 2 -8.43 -40.84 4.13
C ARG A 2 -7.72 -39.59 4.66
N VAL A 3 -8.28 -38.40 4.40
CA VAL A 3 -7.86 -37.14 5.02
C VAL A 3 -8.61 -37.01 6.35
N SER A 4 -7.89 -36.99 7.47
CA SER A 4 -8.49 -36.72 8.78
C SER A 4 -8.82 -35.24 8.89
N THR A 5 -10.10 -34.94 8.89
CA THR A 5 -10.67 -33.65 9.31
C THR A 5 -10.77 -33.64 10.83
N THR A 6 -9.86 -32.95 11.51
CA THR A 6 -10.04 -32.54 12.91
C THR A 6 -9.93 -31.03 12.97
N ASP A 7 -11.01 -30.37 12.53
CA ASP A 7 -11.54 -29.12 13.07
C ASP A 7 -12.94 -28.96 12.47
N GLN A 8 -13.92 -29.61 13.12
CA GLN A 8 -15.32 -29.59 12.73
C GLN A 8 -16.04 -28.45 13.46
N HIS A 9 -16.31 -27.36 12.75
CA HIS A 9 -17.54 -26.60 12.96
C HIS A 9 -18.58 -27.11 11.96
N PRO A 10 -19.61 -27.88 12.39
CA PRO A 10 -20.61 -28.41 11.49
C PRO A 10 -21.57 -27.27 11.07
N GLY A 11 -21.52 -26.84 9.81
CA GLY A 11 -22.51 -25.91 9.24
C GLY A 11 -22.01 -24.84 8.28
N ARG A 12 -20.70 -24.63 8.10
CA ARG A 12 -20.20 -23.61 7.14
C ARG A 12 -20.26 -24.15 5.71
N MET A 13 -21.19 -23.62 4.91
CA MET A 13 -21.24 -23.79 3.46
C MET A 13 -20.01 -23.07 2.87
N PHE A 14 -19.10 -23.79 2.21
CA PHE A 14 -17.91 -23.16 1.62
C PHE A 14 -18.28 -22.36 0.37
N PRO A 15 -17.58 -21.25 0.07
CA PRO A 15 -17.81 -20.53 -1.17
C PRO A 15 -17.49 -21.41 -2.37
N GLU A 16 -18.38 -21.39 -3.36
CA GLU A 16 -18.29 -22.19 -4.59
C GLU A 16 -17.62 -21.36 -5.69
N GLU A 17 -16.90 -22.01 -6.61
CA GLU A 17 -16.29 -21.33 -7.75
C GLU A 17 -17.20 -21.42 -8.99
N LEU A 18 -17.29 -20.32 -9.72
CA LEU A 18 -17.98 -20.20 -11.01
C LEU A 18 -16.98 -19.74 -12.07
N SER A 19 -17.00 -20.35 -13.25
CA SER A 19 -16.15 -19.94 -14.37
C SER A 19 -16.99 -19.37 -15.51
N LEU A 20 -16.59 -18.21 -16.03
CA LEU A 20 -17.20 -17.54 -17.18
C LEU A 20 -16.11 -17.31 -18.23
N GLY A 21 -15.98 -18.25 -19.16
CA GLY A 21 -14.82 -18.30 -20.07
C GLY A 21 -13.53 -18.51 -19.27
N ASP A 22 -12.55 -17.62 -19.47
CA ASP A 22 -11.27 -17.63 -18.77
C ASP A 22 -11.30 -16.91 -17.41
N ASP A 23 -12.40 -16.21 -17.09
CA ASP A 23 -12.56 -15.51 -15.81
C ASP A 23 -13.17 -16.45 -14.76
N HIS A 24 -12.58 -16.46 -13.57
CA HIS A 24 -13.06 -17.25 -12.42
C HIS A 24 -13.64 -16.33 -11.35
N PHE A 25 -14.69 -16.80 -10.68
CA PHE A 25 -15.40 -16.06 -9.65
C PHE A 25 -15.64 -16.95 -8.43
N LEU A 26 -15.58 -16.33 -7.26
CA LEU A 26 -15.97 -16.90 -5.98
C LEU A 26 -17.40 -16.46 -5.64
N LEU A 27 -18.28 -17.44 -5.47
CA LEU A 27 -19.65 -17.22 -4.98
C LEU A 27 -19.60 -17.01 -3.47
N MET A 28 -19.88 -15.78 -3.07
CA MET A 28 -19.89 -15.37 -1.66
C MET A 28 -21.16 -15.87 -0.95
N TRP A 29 -21.22 -15.65 0.36
CA TRP A 29 -22.20 -16.24 1.26
C TRP A 29 -23.66 -16.07 0.79
N PRO A 30 -24.47 -17.14 0.89
CA PRO A 30 -25.84 -17.14 0.44
C PRO A 30 -26.69 -16.12 1.22
N LYS A 31 -27.51 -15.35 0.50
CA LYS A 31 -28.54 -14.49 1.07
C LYS A 31 -29.89 -14.87 0.49
N HIS A 32 -30.87 -15.14 1.35
CA HIS A 32 -32.23 -15.41 0.89
C HIS A 32 -32.82 -14.18 0.21
N PHE A 33 -33.33 -14.36 -0.99
CA PHE A 33 -33.84 -13.28 -1.83
C PHE A 33 -34.84 -13.85 -2.86
N HIS A 34 -36.13 -13.91 -2.53
CA HIS A 34 -37.16 -14.38 -3.48
C HIS A 34 -37.51 -13.40 -4.62
N ILE A 35 -37.18 -13.73 -5.87
CA ILE A 35 -37.58 -12.95 -7.04
C ILE A 35 -38.78 -13.65 -7.68
N LYS A 36 -39.91 -12.94 -7.76
CA LYS A 36 -41.15 -13.48 -8.30
C LYS A 36 -40.95 -13.96 -9.75
N ASP A 37 -41.49 -15.14 -10.05
CA ASP A 37 -41.48 -15.78 -11.37
C ASP A 37 -40.08 -16.10 -11.94
N LEU A 38 -39.03 -16.05 -11.11
CA LEU A 38 -37.67 -16.44 -11.46
C LEU A 38 -37.29 -17.73 -10.72
N HIS A 39 -37.28 -18.86 -11.43
CA HIS A 39 -37.05 -20.19 -10.85
C HIS A 39 -35.76 -20.86 -11.33
N GLU A 40 -35.15 -20.35 -12.39
CA GLU A 40 -33.94 -20.89 -12.99
C GLU A 40 -32.67 -20.29 -12.39
N VAL A 41 -31.58 -21.05 -12.48
CA VAL A 41 -30.24 -20.56 -12.12
C VAL A 41 -29.81 -19.54 -13.17
N CYS A 42 -29.45 -18.33 -12.75
CA CYS A 42 -29.04 -17.28 -13.67
C CYS A 42 -27.98 -16.36 -13.07
N LEU A 43 -27.28 -15.68 -13.96
CA LEU A 43 -26.49 -14.50 -13.67
C LEU A 43 -27.38 -13.28 -13.77
N LEU A 44 -27.30 -12.39 -12.77
CA LEU A 44 -28.10 -11.18 -12.78
C LEU A 44 -27.37 -9.95 -12.27
N THR A 45 -27.83 -8.80 -12.72
CA THR A 45 -27.44 -7.49 -12.21
C THR A 45 -28.63 -6.89 -11.45
N LEU A 46 -28.40 -6.56 -10.19
CA LEU A 46 -29.37 -5.87 -9.35
C LEU A 46 -29.09 -4.37 -9.34
N PHE A 47 -30.13 -3.56 -9.51
CA PHE A 47 -30.06 -2.10 -9.35
C PHE A 47 -31.03 -1.65 -8.26
N GLU A 48 -30.52 -0.93 -7.27
CA GLU A 48 -31.31 -0.22 -6.27
C GLU A 48 -31.90 1.06 -6.88
N PHE A 49 -33.22 1.18 -6.89
CA PHE A 49 -33.96 2.35 -7.34
C PHE A 49 -34.63 3.03 -6.15
N ASP A 50 -34.02 4.12 -5.72
CA ASP A 50 -34.37 4.95 -4.56
C ASP A 50 -35.16 6.22 -4.93
N GLN A 51 -35.38 6.45 -6.23
CA GLN A 51 -36.05 7.65 -6.73
C GLN A 51 -37.57 7.48 -6.80
N HIS A 52 -38.29 8.61 -6.82
CA HIS A 52 -39.73 8.60 -7.07
C HIS A 52 -40.03 8.50 -8.58
N GLY A 53 -41.07 7.73 -8.92
CA GLY A 53 -41.60 7.67 -10.28
C GLY A 53 -41.24 6.38 -10.99
N SER A 54 -40.87 6.49 -12.27
CA SER A 54 -40.62 5.35 -13.15
C SER A 54 -39.17 5.32 -13.61
N VAL A 55 -38.65 4.12 -13.83
CA VAL A 55 -37.29 3.91 -14.31
C VAL A 55 -37.20 4.36 -15.78
N GLN A 56 -36.47 5.44 -16.01
CA GLN A 56 -36.27 6.04 -17.32
C GLN A 56 -35.05 5.45 -18.02
N LEU A 57 -35.03 5.55 -19.36
CA LEU A 57 -33.90 5.11 -20.19
C LEU A 57 -32.57 5.74 -19.76
N GLU A 58 -32.57 7.05 -19.48
CA GLU A 58 -31.33 7.76 -19.14
C GLU A 58 -30.74 7.27 -17.82
N TRP A 59 -31.58 7.01 -16.82
CA TRP A 59 -31.14 6.44 -15.55
C TRP A 59 -30.47 5.07 -15.72
N ILE A 60 -31.03 4.22 -16.59
CA ILE A 60 -30.44 2.91 -16.90
C ILE A 60 -29.09 3.07 -17.61
N LYS A 61 -29.00 3.98 -18.58
CA LYS A 61 -27.74 4.28 -19.28
C LYS A 61 -26.68 4.75 -18.29
N ASP A 62 -27.03 5.67 -17.41
CA ASP A 62 -26.12 6.20 -16.40
C ASP A 62 -25.62 5.09 -15.46
N LYS A 63 -26.52 4.23 -14.95
CA LYS A 63 -26.14 3.12 -14.08
C LYS A 63 -25.24 2.10 -14.80
N LEU A 64 -25.59 1.68 -16.02
CA LEU A 64 -24.79 0.72 -16.78
C LEU A 64 -23.42 1.26 -17.22
N ASN A 65 -23.38 2.53 -17.66
CA ASN A 65 -22.13 3.19 -18.01
C ASN A 65 -21.25 3.35 -16.77
N GLY A 66 -21.84 3.73 -15.63
CA GLY A 66 -21.16 3.81 -14.34
C GLY A 66 -20.55 2.47 -13.92
N PHE A 67 -21.30 1.37 -14.07
CA PHE A 67 -20.80 0.02 -13.76
C PHE A 67 -19.63 -0.37 -14.64
N SER A 68 -19.80 -0.23 -15.96
CA SER A 68 -18.80 -0.65 -16.96
C SER A 68 -17.51 0.18 -16.87
N ALA A 69 -17.61 1.46 -16.50
CA ALA A 69 -16.46 2.34 -16.34
C ALA A 69 -15.75 2.16 -14.99
N ALA A 70 -16.50 1.84 -13.93
CA ALA A 70 -15.97 1.83 -12.57
C ALA A 70 -15.52 0.45 -12.08
N ASP A 71 -15.96 -0.66 -12.68
CA ASP A 71 -15.74 -2.01 -12.15
C ASP A 71 -15.10 -2.97 -13.15
N ASP A 72 -13.84 -3.25 -12.90
CA ASP A 72 -13.00 -4.21 -13.61
C ASP A 72 -13.35 -5.69 -13.35
N THR A 73 -14.37 -5.97 -12.52
CA THR A 73 -14.90 -7.33 -12.32
C THR A 73 -16.23 -7.55 -13.01
N PHE A 74 -16.87 -6.49 -13.52
CA PHE A 74 -18.15 -6.58 -14.20
C PHE A 74 -18.00 -7.23 -15.58
N ARG A 75 -18.98 -8.05 -15.96
CA ARG A 75 -19.01 -8.84 -17.20
C ARG A 75 -20.36 -8.66 -17.89
N PRO A 76 -20.41 -8.50 -19.23
CA PRO A 76 -21.68 -8.40 -19.96
C PRO A 76 -22.66 -9.54 -19.69
N GLU A 77 -22.15 -10.74 -19.40
CA GLU A 77 -22.92 -11.92 -19.05
C GLU A 77 -23.80 -11.72 -17.80
N PHE A 78 -23.45 -10.81 -16.89
CA PHE A 78 -24.31 -10.46 -15.75
C PHE A 78 -25.56 -9.66 -16.13
N LEU A 79 -25.66 -9.19 -17.38
CA LEU A 79 -26.83 -8.45 -17.87
C LEU A 79 -27.97 -9.36 -18.33
N GLU A 80 -27.76 -10.68 -18.41
CA GLU A 80 -28.78 -11.65 -18.84
C GLU A 80 -30.09 -11.46 -18.08
N THR A 81 -30.03 -11.31 -16.76
CA THR A 81 -31.19 -10.98 -15.93
C THR A 81 -30.97 -9.64 -15.22
N ILE A 82 -31.93 -8.73 -15.33
CA ILE A 82 -31.92 -7.43 -14.64
C ILE A 82 -33.04 -7.39 -13.62
N VAL A 83 -32.67 -7.07 -12.38
CA VAL A 83 -33.62 -6.90 -11.26
C VAL A 83 -33.50 -5.48 -10.74
N ILE A 84 -34.60 -4.73 -10.73
CA ILE A 84 -34.64 -3.40 -10.14
C ILE A 84 -35.33 -3.50 -8.78
N SER A 85 -34.58 -3.34 -7.70
CA SER A 85 -35.13 -3.32 -6.34
C SER A 85 -35.63 -1.92 -5.98
N HIS A 86 -36.74 -1.84 -5.25
CA HIS A 86 -37.28 -0.56 -4.77
C HIS A 86 -38.01 -0.73 -3.43
N THR A 87 -38.12 0.34 -2.66
CA THR A 87 -38.85 0.36 -1.38
C THR A 87 -40.27 0.93 -1.49
N SER A 88 -40.65 1.44 -2.66
CA SER A 88 -41.98 2.02 -2.89
C SER A 88 -43.11 0.99 -2.73
N ASN A 89 -44.23 1.41 -2.12
CA ASN A 89 -45.44 0.60 -1.93
C ASN A 89 -46.31 0.42 -3.18
N CYS A 90 -45.84 0.87 -4.34
CA CYS A 90 -46.50 0.68 -5.63
C CYS A 90 -45.61 -0.07 -6.60
N ASP A 91 -46.23 -0.76 -7.57
CA ASP A 91 -45.52 -1.43 -8.65
C ASP A 91 -44.63 -0.43 -9.40
N LEU A 92 -43.32 -0.69 -9.40
CA LEU A 92 -42.36 0.15 -10.10
C LEU A 92 -42.53 0.00 -11.61
N ARG A 93 -42.90 1.09 -12.28
CA ARG A 93 -42.97 1.14 -13.74
C ARG A 93 -41.57 1.32 -14.33
N ILE A 94 -41.18 0.41 -15.22
CA ILE A 94 -40.01 0.55 -16.10
C ILE A 94 -40.53 0.95 -17.47
N THR A 95 -39.98 2.04 -18.03
CA THR A 95 -40.38 2.55 -19.36
C THR A 95 -40.06 1.55 -20.47
N GLU A 96 -40.81 1.58 -21.58
CA GLU A 96 -40.63 0.64 -22.68
C GLU A 96 -39.28 0.85 -23.36
N GLU A 97 -38.88 2.11 -23.51
CA GLU A 97 -37.60 2.50 -24.07
C GLU A 97 -36.43 1.98 -23.22
N ALA A 98 -36.56 2.02 -21.89
CA ALA A 98 -35.57 1.43 -20.98
C ALA A 98 -35.49 -0.09 -21.10
N ARG A 99 -36.65 -0.77 -21.21
CA ARG A 99 -36.70 -2.24 -21.42
C ARG A 99 -36.06 -2.63 -22.74
N MET A 100 -36.41 -1.96 -23.83
CA MET A 100 -35.84 -2.20 -25.16
C MET A 100 -34.32 -2.03 -25.15
N TYR A 101 -33.81 -0.96 -24.52
CA TYR A 101 -32.38 -0.74 -24.39
C TYR A 101 -31.67 -1.86 -23.61
N LEU A 102 -32.26 -2.35 -22.51
CA LEU A 102 -31.69 -3.48 -21.77
C LEU A 102 -31.66 -4.77 -22.60
N PHE A 103 -32.72 -5.05 -23.36
CA PHE A 103 -32.75 -6.18 -24.29
C PHE A 103 -31.70 -6.05 -25.40
N GLU A 104 -31.48 -4.85 -25.94
CA GLU A 104 -30.39 -4.57 -26.88
C GLU A 104 -28.99 -4.80 -26.27
N LYS A 105 -28.85 -4.64 -24.95
CA LYS A 105 -27.61 -4.93 -24.21
C LYS A 105 -27.45 -6.39 -23.80
N GLY A 106 -28.37 -7.27 -24.18
CA GLY A 106 -28.28 -8.71 -23.94
C GLY A 106 -29.10 -9.22 -22.76
N ALA A 107 -29.93 -8.39 -22.14
CA ALA A 107 -30.90 -8.89 -21.17
C ALA A 107 -31.93 -9.80 -21.85
N THR A 108 -32.37 -10.83 -21.14
CA THR A 108 -33.49 -11.70 -21.52
C THR A 108 -34.65 -11.52 -20.55
N VAL A 109 -34.35 -11.16 -19.30
CA VAL A 109 -35.32 -10.92 -18.24
C VAL A 109 -35.10 -9.54 -17.62
N VAL A 110 -36.15 -8.73 -17.54
CA VAL A 110 -36.13 -7.42 -16.85
C VAL A 110 -37.33 -7.35 -15.91
N THR A 111 -37.08 -7.38 -14.60
CA THR A 111 -38.12 -7.39 -13.58
C THR A 111 -37.86 -6.35 -12.48
N ALA A 112 -38.91 -6.00 -11.75
CA ALA A 112 -38.83 -5.14 -10.58
C ALA A 112 -39.21 -5.96 -9.33
N ARG A 113 -38.55 -5.66 -8.21
CA ARG A 113 -38.83 -6.29 -6.93
C ARG A 113 -38.99 -5.24 -5.84
N GLN A 114 -40.16 -5.23 -5.22
CA GLN A 114 -40.38 -4.48 -4.00
C GLN A 114 -39.63 -5.15 -2.83
N ILE A 115 -38.90 -4.35 -2.05
CA ILE A 115 -38.22 -4.75 -0.82
C ILE A 115 -39.08 -4.30 0.36
N GLY A 116 -39.56 -5.24 1.15
CA GLY A 116 -40.31 -4.97 2.38
C GLY A 116 -39.41 -4.45 3.51
N ILE A 117 -40.03 -3.97 4.60
CA ILE A 117 -39.32 -3.44 5.78
C ILE A 117 -38.43 -4.50 6.44
N ASP A 118 -38.89 -5.75 6.44
CA ASP A 118 -38.18 -6.89 7.04
C ASP A 118 -37.27 -7.64 6.04
N ASP A 119 -37.27 -7.22 4.78
CA ASP A 119 -36.47 -7.87 3.74
C ASP A 119 -35.00 -7.40 3.80
N MET A 120 -34.11 -8.33 3.49
CA MET A 120 -32.72 -7.97 3.17
C MET A 120 -32.71 -7.09 1.92
N ASN A 121 -32.05 -5.92 2.01
CA ASN A 121 -31.84 -5.03 0.87
C ASN A 121 -30.43 -5.27 0.26
N PRO A 122 -30.29 -6.12 -0.77
CA PRO A 122 -29.03 -6.29 -1.46
C PRO A 122 -28.66 -5.00 -2.20
N LYS A 123 -27.36 -4.69 -2.22
CA LYS A 123 -26.84 -3.52 -2.91
C LYS A 123 -26.74 -3.75 -4.40
N SER A 124 -26.72 -2.66 -5.15
CA SER A 124 -26.52 -2.70 -6.60
C SER A 124 -25.24 -3.47 -6.95
N GLY A 125 -25.30 -4.34 -7.96
CA GLY A 125 -24.14 -5.13 -8.42
C GLY A 125 -24.48 -6.48 -9.07
N PRO A 126 -23.43 -7.24 -9.46
CA PRO A 126 -23.58 -8.56 -10.06
C PRO A 126 -23.81 -9.65 -9.01
N TYR A 127 -24.69 -10.59 -9.35
CA TYR A 127 -25.09 -11.71 -8.50
C TYR A 127 -25.28 -13.00 -9.29
N HIS A 128 -25.04 -14.11 -8.60
CA HIS A 128 -25.51 -15.43 -9.01
C HIS A 128 -26.79 -15.74 -8.24
N TYR A 129 -27.82 -16.17 -8.96
CA TYR A 129 -29.12 -16.49 -8.38
C TYR A 129 -29.47 -17.96 -8.61
N SER A 130 -29.86 -18.66 -7.54
CA SER A 130 -30.29 -20.06 -7.62
C SER A 130 -31.17 -20.40 -6.43
N GLY A 131 -32.36 -20.97 -6.67
CA GLY A 131 -33.23 -21.50 -5.62
C GLY A 131 -33.55 -20.49 -4.52
N GLU A 132 -33.92 -19.26 -4.90
CA GLU A 132 -34.19 -18.14 -3.97
C GLU A 132 -32.99 -17.63 -3.16
N ILE A 133 -31.78 -18.02 -3.57
CA ILE A 133 -30.54 -17.58 -2.95
C ILE A 133 -29.80 -16.66 -3.92
N LEU A 134 -29.45 -15.48 -3.42
CA LEU A 134 -28.60 -14.51 -4.08
C LEU A 134 -27.18 -14.60 -3.50
N ARG A 135 -26.17 -14.78 -4.36
CA ARG A 135 -24.76 -14.84 -3.97
C ARG A 135 -23.96 -13.75 -4.69
N PRO A 136 -23.31 -12.82 -3.97
CA PRO A 136 -22.36 -11.88 -4.59
C PRO A 136 -21.21 -12.64 -5.27
N LEU A 137 -20.70 -12.13 -6.39
CA LEU A 137 -19.53 -12.71 -7.05
C LEU A 137 -18.29 -11.85 -6.84
N TRP A 138 -17.18 -12.49 -6.46
CA TRP A 138 -15.87 -11.84 -6.38
C TRP A 138 -14.96 -12.45 -7.42
N LYS A 139 -14.31 -11.63 -8.25
CA LYS A 139 -13.41 -12.14 -9.28
C LYS A 139 -12.13 -12.69 -8.66
N LEU A 140 -11.68 -13.84 -9.13
CA LEU A 140 -10.48 -14.51 -8.70
C LEU A 140 -9.32 -14.13 -9.63
N TYR A 141 -8.29 -13.49 -9.09
CA TYR A 141 -7.07 -13.10 -9.81
C TYR A 141 -5.88 -13.90 -9.30
N GLU A 142 -4.99 -14.33 -10.19
CA GLU A 142 -3.77 -15.02 -9.80
C GLU A 142 -2.67 -14.04 -9.31
N ASP A 143 -2.02 -14.37 -8.19
CA ASP A 143 -0.84 -13.66 -7.67
C ASP A 143 0.43 -14.09 -8.42
N THR A 144 0.48 -13.80 -9.71
CA THR A 144 1.57 -14.19 -10.63
C THR A 144 2.95 -13.68 -10.23
N HIS A 145 3.02 -12.61 -9.44
CA HIS A 145 4.27 -12.02 -8.95
C HIS A 145 4.61 -12.42 -7.50
N GLY A 146 3.77 -13.26 -6.88
CA GLY A 146 3.97 -13.75 -5.53
C GLY A 146 4.06 -12.63 -4.49
N ALA A 147 3.27 -11.57 -4.62
CA ALA A 147 3.25 -10.41 -3.73
C ALA A 147 2.56 -10.69 -2.39
N PHE A 148 1.61 -11.64 -2.36
CA PHE A 148 0.77 -11.94 -1.21
C PHE A 148 1.29 -13.15 -0.40
N LEU A 149 1.01 -13.13 0.90
CA LEU A 149 1.13 -14.29 1.80
C LEU A 149 -0.22 -14.95 2.03
N HIS A 150 -1.25 -14.11 2.19
CA HIS A 150 -2.61 -14.54 2.47
C HIS A 150 -3.58 -13.75 1.61
N THR A 151 -4.59 -14.44 1.12
CA THR A 151 -5.74 -13.87 0.41
C THR A 151 -6.91 -13.89 1.38
N LEU A 152 -7.61 -12.76 1.51
CA LEU A 152 -8.63 -12.58 2.55
C LEU A 152 -10.01 -12.39 1.93
N VAL A 153 -11.00 -13.03 2.54
CA VAL A 153 -12.42 -12.86 2.22
C VAL A 153 -13.20 -12.69 3.54
N PRO A 154 -14.21 -11.83 3.60
CA PRO A 154 -15.07 -11.68 4.77
C PRO A 154 -15.91 -12.93 4.92
N ASP A 155 -16.26 -13.29 6.14
CA ASP A 155 -17.30 -14.27 6.46
C ASP A 155 -18.70 -13.63 6.48
N GLU A 156 -19.70 -14.40 6.89
CA GLU A 156 -21.09 -13.93 7.04
C GLU A 156 -21.26 -12.79 8.05
N ASN A 157 -20.33 -12.66 9.01
CA ASN A 157 -20.29 -11.60 10.03
C ASN A 157 -19.36 -10.44 9.64
N ASN A 158 -18.82 -10.45 8.42
CA ASN A 158 -17.79 -9.53 7.91
C ASN A 158 -16.42 -9.63 8.61
N GLU A 159 -16.13 -10.74 9.28
CA GLU A 159 -14.78 -11.01 9.79
C GLU A 159 -13.89 -11.58 8.67
N LEU A 160 -12.62 -11.14 8.58
CA LEU A 160 -11.73 -11.58 7.52
C LEU A 160 -11.19 -12.99 7.77
N LEU A 161 -11.36 -13.87 6.78
CA LEU A 161 -10.87 -15.25 6.76
C LEU A 161 -9.84 -15.45 5.65
N LYS A 162 -8.89 -16.37 5.89
CA LYS A 162 -7.95 -16.82 4.85
C LYS A 162 -8.68 -17.68 3.82
N LEU A 163 -8.71 -17.22 2.57
CA LEU A 163 -9.14 -18.00 1.44
C LEU A 163 -8.11 -19.10 1.14
N ARG A 164 -8.59 -20.31 0.84
CA ARG A 164 -7.75 -21.49 0.57
C ARG A 164 -8.06 -22.05 -0.82
N THR A 165 -7.91 -21.21 -1.84
CA THR A 165 -7.95 -21.64 -3.24
C THR A 165 -6.55 -21.54 -3.87
N SER A 166 -6.28 -22.40 -4.84
CA SER A 166 -5.02 -22.45 -5.59
C SER A 166 -5.23 -21.85 -6.97
N GLY A 167 -4.20 -21.20 -7.51
CA GLY A 167 -4.17 -20.79 -8.91
C GLY A 167 -4.08 -22.00 -9.86
N SER A 168 -4.28 -21.72 -11.15
CA SER A 168 -4.07 -22.67 -12.24
C SER A 168 -2.59 -23.01 -12.44
N VAL A 169 -1.69 -22.10 -12.04
CA VAL A 169 -0.24 -22.27 -12.08
C VAL A 169 0.29 -22.80 -10.73
N PRO A 170 1.26 -23.75 -10.72
CA PRO A 170 1.83 -24.26 -9.48
C PRO A 170 2.38 -23.14 -8.58
N GLN A 171 2.10 -23.25 -7.27
CA GLN A 171 2.59 -22.34 -6.22
C GLN A 171 2.09 -20.89 -6.32
N VAL A 172 1.04 -20.64 -7.12
CA VAL A 172 0.39 -19.33 -7.21
C VAL A 172 -0.87 -19.33 -6.34
N LEU A 173 -1.03 -18.28 -5.53
CA LEU A 173 -2.25 -18.02 -4.77
C LEU A 173 -3.26 -17.27 -5.64
N THR A 174 -4.54 -17.41 -5.33
CA THR A 174 -5.60 -16.67 -6.00
C THR A 174 -6.22 -15.65 -5.05
N VAL A 175 -6.19 -14.37 -5.44
CA VAL A 175 -6.77 -13.26 -4.70
C VAL A 175 -8.22 -13.08 -5.12
N ALA A 176 -9.15 -13.16 -4.17
CA ALA A 176 -10.55 -12.81 -4.41
C ALA A 176 -10.73 -11.30 -4.30
N VAL A 177 -11.31 -10.71 -5.35
CA VAL A 177 -11.42 -9.26 -5.52
C VAL A 177 -12.90 -8.88 -5.65
N PRO A 178 -13.44 -8.06 -4.74
CA PRO A 178 -14.85 -7.66 -4.76
C PRO A 178 -15.13 -6.66 -5.89
N PRO A 179 -16.39 -6.57 -6.35
CA PRO A 179 -16.82 -5.49 -7.23
C PRO A 179 -16.66 -4.10 -6.58
N ARG A 180 -16.35 -3.10 -7.39
CA ARG A 180 -16.26 -1.67 -7.02
C ARG A 180 -17.63 -1.00 -6.94
N ILE A 181 -18.61 -1.55 -7.67
CA ILE A 181 -19.96 -1.02 -7.86
C ILE A 181 -20.80 -0.89 -6.59
N GLN A 182 -20.38 -1.48 -5.46
CA GLN A 182 -21.03 -1.27 -4.15
C GLN A 182 -20.81 0.15 -3.58
N ARG A 183 -20.67 1.16 -4.43
CA ARG A 183 -20.61 2.57 -4.12
C ARG A 183 -22.00 3.16 -4.23
N ASP A 184 -22.74 3.08 -3.14
CA ASP A 184 -23.72 4.10 -2.74
C ASP A 184 -23.62 4.16 -1.21
N GLY A 185 -22.64 4.92 -0.74
CA GLY A 185 -22.52 5.31 0.66
C GLY A 185 -23.31 6.59 0.85
N GLU A 186 -24.60 6.46 1.15
CA GLU A 186 -25.39 7.57 1.68
C GLU A 186 -24.61 8.20 2.85
N ASP A 187 -24.40 9.52 2.80
CA ASP A 187 -23.81 10.41 3.82
C ASP A 187 -22.28 10.65 3.85
N GLY A 188 -21.46 10.17 2.90
CA GLY A 188 -20.02 10.51 2.89
C GLY A 188 -19.20 9.98 4.08
N LYS A 189 -19.77 9.10 4.91
CA LYS A 189 -19.13 8.48 6.10
C LYS A 189 -18.11 7.39 5.74
N ARG A 190 -18.06 6.94 4.48
CA ARG A 190 -17.19 5.86 3.99
C ARG A 190 -16.42 6.28 2.73
N PRO A 191 -15.40 7.15 2.87
CA PRO A 191 -14.69 7.74 1.73
C PRO A 191 -13.93 6.71 0.88
N LEU A 192 -13.66 5.52 1.43
CA LEU A 192 -12.94 4.44 0.76
C LEU A 192 -13.86 3.28 0.31
N GLN A 193 -15.18 3.49 0.26
CA GLN A 193 -16.11 2.48 -0.23
C GLN A 193 -15.75 2.01 -1.66
N GLY A 194 -15.65 0.69 -1.83
CA GLY A 194 -15.25 0.06 -3.10
C GLY A 194 -13.75 0.15 -3.43
N TRP A 195 -12.92 0.69 -2.52
CA TRP A 195 -11.47 0.63 -2.66
C TRP A 195 -10.96 -0.73 -2.22
N ARG A 196 -9.99 -1.25 -2.96
CA ARG A 196 -9.32 -2.51 -2.64
C ARG A 196 -7.94 -2.22 -2.14
N ILE A 197 -7.62 -2.73 -0.96
CA ILE A 197 -6.34 -2.51 -0.30
C ILE A 197 -5.68 -3.81 0.12
N ALA A 198 -4.35 -3.80 0.11
CA ALA A 198 -3.52 -4.89 0.62
C ALA A 198 -2.72 -4.40 1.83
N ILE A 199 -2.45 -5.28 2.80
CA ILE A 199 -1.81 -4.88 4.07
C ILE A 199 -0.52 -5.69 4.26
N LYS A 200 0.62 -5.04 4.53
CA LYS A 200 1.87 -5.76 4.85
C LYS A 200 1.70 -6.69 6.05
N ASP A 201 2.29 -7.88 5.98
CA ASP A 201 2.16 -8.94 6.99
C ASP A 201 2.98 -8.69 8.28
N ASN A 202 3.11 -7.43 8.68
CA ASN A 202 3.54 -7.01 10.01
C ASN A 202 2.49 -6.16 10.73
N PHE A 203 1.31 -5.98 10.14
CA PHE A 203 0.13 -5.42 10.82
C PHE A 203 -0.80 -6.54 11.25
N SER A 204 -1.27 -6.47 12.50
CA SER A 204 -2.32 -7.35 13.00
C SER A 204 -3.60 -7.14 12.20
N ILE A 205 -4.22 -8.24 11.80
CA ILE A 205 -5.58 -8.28 11.27
C ILE A 205 -6.33 -9.31 12.12
N GLN A 206 -7.49 -8.91 12.65
CA GLN A 206 -8.30 -9.77 13.51
C GLN A 206 -8.47 -11.17 12.89
N ASN A 207 -8.19 -12.20 13.68
CA ASN A 207 -8.32 -13.61 13.30
C ASN A 207 -7.40 -14.09 12.15
N VAL A 208 -6.47 -13.26 11.70
CA VAL A 208 -5.46 -13.59 10.67
C VAL A 208 -4.07 -13.60 11.30
N ARG A 209 -3.43 -14.78 11.35
CA ARG A 209 -2.04 -14.91 11.85
C ARG A 209 -1.06 -14.09 11.02
N THR A 210 -0.27 -13.27 11.71
CA THR A 210 0.88 -12.51 11.20
C THR A 210 2.14 -13.39 11.22
N SER A 211 2.93 -13.38 10.14
CA SER A 211 4.18 -14.14 10.01
C SER A 211 5.42 -13.26 10.10
N ALA A 212 5.33 -11.97 9.72
CA ALA A 212 6.49 -11.12 9.50
C ALA A 212 7.52 -11.73 8.51
N CYS A 213 7.06 -12.58 7.58
CA CYS A 213 7.90 -13.44 6.73
C CYS A 213 8.93 -14.25 7.53
N ASN A 214 8.58 -14.72 8.74
CA ASN A 214 9.39 -15.64 9.53
C ASN A 214 8.57 -16.86 10.02
N ARG A 215 9.04 -18.07 9.73
CA ARG A 215 8.31 -19.31 10.08
C ARG A 215 8.24 -19.54 11.58
N ALA A 216 9.30 -19.21 12.32
CA ALA A 216 9.35 -19.37 13.76
C ALA A 216 8.35 -18.42 14.46
N TYR A 217 8.21 -17.18 13.97
CA TYR A 217 7.20 -16.24 14.46
C TYR A 217 5.77 -16.75 14.20
N TYR A 218 5.51 -17.22 12.97
CA TYR A 218 4.20 -17.77 12.58
C TYR A 218 3.78 -19.03 13.37
N GLU A 219 4.74 -19.86 13.74
CA GLU A 219 4.53 -21.09 14.53
C GLU A 219 4.28 -20.77 16.02
N LEU A 220 4.90 -19.72 16.53
CA LEU A 220 4.85 -19.35 17.93
C LEU A 220 3.51 -18.74 18.31
N TYR A 221 3.11 -17.68 17.61
CA TYR A 221 1.98 -16.82 18.01
C TYR A 221 0.66 -17.18 17.31
N PRO A 222 -0.48 -17.15 18.03
CA PRO A 222 -1.80 -17.32 17.43
C PRO A 222 -2.23 -16.07 16.65
N ALA A 223 -3.41 -16.13 16.03
CA ALA A 223 -3.98 -14.96 15.38
C ALA A 223 -4.36 -13.89 16.42
N PRO A 224 -4.17 -12.59 16.13
CA PRO A 224 -4.56 -11.52 17.04
C PRO A 224 -6.08 -11.38 17.10
N LEU A 225 -6.61 -10.97 18.25
CA LEU A 225 -8.05 -10.75 18.46
C LEU A 225 -8.54 -9.39 17.96
N LYS A 226 -7.62 -8.51 17.55
CA LYS A 226 -7.93 -7.16 17.06
C LYS A 226 -7.03 -6.84 15.89
N SER A 227 -7.60 -6.15 14.90
CA SER A 227 -6.83 -5.51 13.83
C SER A 227 -6.03 -4.34 14.39
N ALA A 228 -4.91 -4.02 13.74
CA ALA A 228 -4.13 -2.82 14.03
C ALA A 228 -5.03 -1.58 13.89
N THR A 229 -4.86 -0.61 14.79
CA THR A 229 -5.76 0.54 14.88
C THR A 229 -5.81 1.33 13.57
N CYS A 230 -4.67 1.50 12.89
CA CYS A 230 -4.59 2.15 11.58
C CYS A 230 -5.26 1.32 10.46
N VAL A 231 -5.24 -0.01 10.53
CA VAL A 231 -5.94 -0.88 9.56
C VAL A 231 -7.45 -0.84 9.80
N GLN A 232 -7.88 -0.87 11.06
CA GLN A 232 -9.30 -0.79 11.41
C GLN A 232 -9.93 0.53 10.96
N LYS A 233 -9.20 1.65 11.00
CA LYS A 233 -9.66 2.93 10.44
C LYS A 233 -10.02 2.81 8.95
N LEU A 234 -9.20 2.11 8.16
CA LEU A 234 -9.45 1.92 6.72
C LEU A 234 -10.68 1.04 6.46
N ILE A 235 -10.83 -0.05 7.22
CA ILE A 235 -12.00 -0.92 7.16
C ILE A 235 -13.27 -0.13 7.49
N ASN A 236 -13.23 0.68 8.54
CA ASN A 236 -14.36 1.53 8.94
C ASN A 236 -14.69 2.59 7.88
N ALA A 237 -13.67 3.09 7.16
CA ALA A 237 -13.84 4.02 6.04
C ALA A 237 -14.39 3.35 4.76
N GLY A 238 -14.63 2.02 4.78
CA GLY A 238 -15.23 1.26 3.67
C GLY A 238 -14.23 0.57 2.74
N ALA A 239 -12.92 0.62 3.04
CA ALA A 239 -11.91 -0.06 2.25
C ALA A 239 -11.98 -1.58 2.44
N HIS A 240 -11.77 -2.33 1.36
CA HIS A 240 -11.77 -3.78 1.38
C HIS A 240 -10.35 -4.35 1.41
N VAL A 241 -10.02 -5.12 2.46
CA VAL A 241 -8.71 -5.77 2.59
C VAL A 241 -8.71 -7.10 1.83
N VAL A 242 -8.04 -7.13 0.66
CA VAL A 242 -8.00 -8.33 -0.21
C VAL A 242 -6.98 -9.38 0.24
N GLY A 243 -6.01 -9.00 1.09
CA GLY A 243 -4.90 -9.89 1.42
C GLY A 243 -3.79 -9.24 2.23
N THR A 244 -2.88 -10.09 2.74
CA THR A 244 -1.62 -9.65 3.34
C THR A 244 -0.45 -9.79 2.36
N THR A 245 0.43 -8.79 2.33
CA THR A 245 1.59 -8.74 1.42
C THR A 245 2.87 -9.16 2.11
N LYS A 246 3.77 -9.78 1.34
CA LYS A 246 5.11 -10.17 1.78
C LYS A 246 5.95 -8.97 2.19
N LEU A 247 6.96 -9.27 3.00
CA LEU A 247 7.98 -8.34 3.46
C LEU A 247 9.34 -9.03 3.56
N ALA A 248 10.42 -8.27 3.65
CA ALA A 248 11.67 -8.80 4.17
C ALA A 248 11.48 -9.21 5.64
N SER A 249 12.06 -10.34 6.04
CA SER A 249 11.82 -10.98 7.35
C SER A 249 12.07 -9.99 8.49
N PHE A 250 11.12 -9.87 9.43
CA PHE A 250 11.15 -8.90 10.53
C PHE A 250 11.42 -7.44 10.11
N ALA A 251 11.06 -7.10 8.87
CA ALA A 251 11.32 -5.80 8.27
C ALA A 251 12.81 -5.42 8.12
N ALA A 252 13.73 -6.40 8.13
CA ALA A 252 15.16 -6.20 7.94
C ALA A 252 15.54 -5.82 6.49
N THR A 253 16.81 -5.47 6.27
CA THR A 253 17.36 -5.23 4.93
C THR A 253 17.74 -6.57 4.30
N GLU A 254 16.80 -7.23 3.64
CA GLU A 254 17.03 -8.47 2.88
C GLU A 254 16.93 -8.21 1.37
N GLU A 255 17.85 -8.78 0.61
CA GLU A 255 17.74 -8.91 -0.84
C GLU A 255 17.17 -10.29 -1.23
N PRO A 256 16.70 -10.48 -2.49
CA PRO A 256 15.95 -11.68 -2.86
C PRO A 256 16.60 -13.04 -2.54
N MET A 257 17.92 -13.17 -2.65
CA MET A 257 18.66 -14.39 -2.32
C MET A 257 18.70 -14.73 -0.82
N GLU A 258 18.33 -13.78 0.03
CA GLU A 258 18.39 -13.91 1.50
C GLU A 258 17.03 -14.24 2.11
N CYS A 259 15.95 -14.14 1.32
CA CYS A 259 14.59 -14.47 1.73
C CYS A 259 14.37 -16.00 1.77
N ILE A 260 14.72 -16.61 2.90
CA ILE A 260 14.77 -18.08 3.07
C ILE A 260 13.44 -18.76 3.43
N ASP A 261 12.53 -18.05 4.08
CA ASP A 261 11.27 -18.64 4.59
C ASP A 261 10.12 -18.49 3.58
N TRP A 262 10.05 -17.31 2.95
CA TRP A 262 9.20 -17.04 1.79
C TRP A 262 10.03 -16.27 0.77
N ILE A 263 10.04 -16.74 -0.46
CA ILE A 263 10.80 -16.08 -1.53
C ILE A 263 10.30 -14.65 -1.76
N ALA A 264 11.24 -13.75 -2.05
CA ALA A 264 10.94 -12.38 -2.42
C ALA A 264 10.01 -12.33 -3.64
N PRO A 265 9.05 -11.39 -3.66
CA PRO A 265 8.14 -11.19 -4.79
C PRO A 265 8.92 -10.80 -6.06
N TRP A 266 8.32 -11.03 -7.21
CA TRP A 266 8.89 -10.70 -8.51
C TRP A 266 8.53 -9.25 -8.87
N ASN A 267 9.53 -8.38 -9.01
CA ASN A 267 9.28 -7.00 -9.43
C ASN A 267 8.83 -7.00 -10.89
N PRO A 268 7.62 -6.53 -11.24
CA PRO A 268 7.09 -6.58 -12.60
C PRO A 268 7.84 -5.65 -13.57
N ARG A 269 8.59 -4.68 -13.05
CA ARG A 269 9.29 -3.66 -13.84
C ARG A 269 10.39 -4.26 -14.71
N ALA A 270 10.68 -3.59 -15.82
CA ALA A 270 11.69 -4.00 -16.78
C ALA A 270 11.48 -5.44 -17.27
N ASP A 271 12.41 -6.34 -16.93
CA ASP A 271 12.42 -7.74 -17.35
C ASP A 271 11.74 -8.70 -16.36
N GLY A 272 11.23 -8.20 -15.23
CA GLY A 272 10.63 -9.05 -14.20
C GLY A 272 11.61 -9.61 -13.15
N TYR A 273 12.92 -9.40 -13.32
CA TYR A 273 13.98 -10.07 -12.54
C TYR A 273 14.78 -9.13 -11.63
N GLN A 274 14.37 -7.86 -11.53
CA GLN A 274 14.98 -6.89 -10.64
C GLN A 274 14.58 -7.13 -9.18
N SER A 275 15.41 -6.63 -8.25
CA SER A 275 15.05 -6.59 -6.84
C SER A 275 13.76 -5.76 -6.64
N PRO A 276 12.80 -6.24 -5.84
CA PRO A 276 11.64 -5.44 -5.44
C PRO A 276 12.00 -4.43 -4.33
N ALA A 277 13.25 -4.47 -3.84
CA ALA A 277 13.71 -3.83 -2.62
C ALA A 277 12.86 -4.19 -1.38
N GLY A 278 13.20 -3.61 -0.23
CA GLY A 278 12.57 -3.96 1.04
C GLY A 278 12.55 -2.82 2.06
N SER A 279 11.86 -3.00 3.19
CA SER A 279 11.21 -4.27 3.57
C SER A 279 9.75 -4.44 3.13
N SER A 280 9.05 -3.40 2.63
CA SER A 280 7.67 -3.55 2.12
C SER A 280 7.61 -4.06 0.68
N SER A 281 8.37 -5.12 0.38
CA SER A 281 8.58 -5.67 -0.96
C SER A 281 7.27 -6.07 -1.64
N GLY A 282 6.43 -6.86 -0.95
CA GLY A 282 5.15 -7.31 -1.48
C GLY A 282 4.16 -6.17 -1.70
N SER A 283 4.18 -5.14 -0.85
CA SER A 283 3.31 -3.97 -1.01
C SER A 283 3.66 -3.16 -2.27
N GLY A 284 4.95 -2.92 -2.51
CA GLY A 284 5.43 -2.25 -3.72
C GLY A 284 5.11 -3.05 -4.99
N VAL A 285 5.42 -4.36 -4.98
CA VAL A 285 5.14 -5.26 -6.11
C VAL A 285 3.63 -5.36 -6.39
N ALA A 286 2.79 -5.50 -5.37
CA ALA A 286 1.34 -5.64 -5.57
C ALA A 286 0.77 -4.43 -6.31
N ILE A 287 1.23 -3.23 -5.98
CA ILE A 287 0.80 -1.98 -6.65
C ILE A 287 1.35 -1.88 -8.07
N ALA A 288 2.60 -2.28 -8.28
CA ALA A 288 3.20 -2.27 -9.61
C ALA A 288 2.65 -3.37 -10.54
N ALA A 289 2.16 -4.50 -10.02
CA ALA A 289 1.74 -5.65 -10.82
C ALA A 289 0.24 -5.66 -11.10
N TYR A 290 -0.59 -5.24 -10.15
CA TYR A 290 -2.02 -5.52 -10.19
C TYR A 290 -2.87 -4.28 -10.41
N PRO A 291 -3.43 -4.08 -11.64
CA PRO A 291 -4.22 -2.89 -11.96
C PRO A 291 -5.51 -2.77 -11.13
N TRP A 292 -6.02 -3.90 -10.64
CA TRP A 292 -7.25 -3.98 -9.84
C TRP A 292 -7.08 -3.53 -8.38
N LEU A 293 -5.85 -3.33 -7.90
CA LEU A 293 -5.53 -2.87 -6.54
C LEU A 293 -5.35 -1.35 -6.51
N ASP A 294 -5.97 -0.67 -5.53
CA ASP A 294 -5.88 0.80 -5.40
C ASP A 294 -4.67 1.23 -4.57
N ILE A 295 -4.52 0.67 -3.36
CA ILE A 295 -3.49 1.05 -2.40
C ILE A 295 -2.94 -0.19 -1.68
N ALA A 296 -1.64 -0.22 -1.42
CA ALA A 296 -1.04 -1.20 -0.51
C ALA A 296 -0.43 -0.48 0.70
N VAL A 297 -0.78 -0.95 1.90
CA VAL A 297 -0.24 -0.44 3.16
C VAL A 297 1.04 -1.19 3.50
N GLY A 298 2.08 -0.45 3.85
CA GLY A 298 3.37 -0.96 4.31
C GLY A 298 3.80 -0.33 5.63
N SER A 299 5.07 -0.55 5.99
CA SER A 299 5.73 0.18 7.08
C SER A 299 7.05 0.79 6.60
N ASP A 300 7.40 1.95 7.12
CA ASP A 300 8.67 2.63 6.84
C ASP A 300 9.38 2.97 8.16
N THR A 301 10.64 2.57 8.26
CA THR A 301 11.50 2.89 9.41
C THR A 301 12.75 3.62 8.95
N SER A 302 13.49 3.02 8.04
CA SER A 302 14.75 3.49 7.49
C SER A 302 14.73 3.41 5.95
N GLY A 303 13.54 3.54 5.36
CA GLY A 303 13.33 3.51 3.91
C GLY A 303 12.42 2.38 3.42
N SER A 304 11.86 1.58 4.32
CA SER A 304 11.06 0.39 3.96
C SER A 304 9.78 0.66 3.17
N GLY A 305 9.33 1.91 3.06
CA GLY A 305 8.31 2.38 2.13
C GLY A 305 8.94 3.02 0.89
N ARG A 306 9.84 3.98 1.11
CA ARG A 306 10.45 4.81 0.05
C ARG A 306 11.29 4.01 -0.94
N ARG A 307 12.07 3.05 -0.45
CA ARG A 307 12.96 2.21 -1.26
C ARG A 307 12.16 1.26 -2.17
N PRO A 308 11.17 0.48 -1.70
CA PRO A 308 10.27 -0.23 -2.61
C PRO A 308 9.48 0.70 -3.54
N GLY A 309 9.14 1.92 -3.12
CA GLY A 309 8.46 2.90 -3.97
C GLY A 309 9.31 3.28 -5.17
N HIS A 310 10.61 3.52 -4.94
CA HIS A 310 11.59 3.78 -5.98
C HIS A 310 11.77 2.59 -6.93
N TRP A 311 12.05 1.39 -6.41
CA TRP A 311 12.37 0.21 -7.23
C TRP A 311 11.17 -0.38 -7.98
N ASN A 312 9.95 -0.22 -7.47
CA ASN A 312 8.73 -0.68 -8.13
C ASN A 312 8.05 0.46 -8.92
N GLY A 313 8.60 1.68 -8.90
CA GLY A 313 8.04 2.84 -9.59
C GLY A 313 6.61 3.14 -9.16
N CYS A 314 6.40 3.29 -7.86
CA CYS A 314 5.13 3.61 -7.24
C CYS A 314 5.26 4.91 -6.45
N PHE A 315 4.18 5.67 -6.34
CA PHE A 315 4.10 6.72 -5.32
C PHE A 315 4.12 6.05 -3.95
N ALA A 316 4.92 6.58 -3.01
CA ALA A 316 4.97 6.09 -1.64
C ALA A 316 4.98 7.26 -0.66
N MET A 317 4.15 7.17 0.40
CA MET A 317 4.03 8.23 1.39
C MET A 317 4.46 7.73 2.77
N ARG A 318 5.54 8.29 3.30
CA ARG A 318 5.89 8.20 4.72
C ARG A 318 5.19 9.36 5.45
N PRO A 319 4.18 9.11 6.30
CA PRO A 319 3.50 10.17 7.04
C PRO A 319 4.40 10.77 8.13
N SER A 320 4.03 11.95 8.61
CA SER A 320 4.61 12.51 9.83
C SER A 320 4.46 11.54 10.99
N HIS A 321 5.54 11.37 11.75
CA HIS A 321 5.57 10.37 12.81
C HIS A 321 4.66 10.79 13.98
N GLY A 322 3.72 9.92 14.35
CA GLY A 322 2.71 10.16 15.40
C GLY A 322 1.30 10.40 14.86
N ASN A 323 1.14 10.62 13.54
CA ASN A 323 -0.18 10.81 12.92
C ASN A 323 -1.03 9.53 12.99
N LEU A 324 -0.40 8.36 12.84
CA LEU A 324 -1.07 7.07 12.86
C LEU A 324 -0.66 6.25 14.09
N SER A 325 -1.63 5.56 14.69
CA SER A 325 -1.35 4.66 15.81
C SER A 325 -0.51 3.46 15.36
N HIS A 326 0.48 3.10 16.17
CA HIS A 326 1.31 1.90 15.98
C HIS A 326 0.77 0.68 16.74
N GLU A 327 -0.42 0.78 17.35
CA GLU A 327 -1.05 -0.35 18.01
C GLU A 327 -1.42 -1.44 16.98
N GLY A 328 -0.94 -2.65 17.22
CA GLY A 328 -1.07 -3.78 16.30
C GLY A 328 -0.07 -3.79 15.14
N LEU A 329 0.91 -2.88 15.09
CA LEU A 329 2.08 -3.02 14.22
C LEU A 329 3.16 -3.82 14.97
N LEU A 330 3.73 -4.84 14.33
CA LEU A 330 4.95 -5.50 14.81
C LEU A 330 6.12 -4.54 14.58
N LYS A 331 6.59 -3.93 15.68
CA LYS A 331 7.59 -2.86 15.66
C LYS A 331 8.99 -3.45 15.64
N SER A 332 9.83 -2.97 14.73
CA SER A 332 11.26 -3.23 14.74
C SER A 332 11.96 -2.09 15.48
N PHE A 333 11.62 -0.84 15.17
CA PHE A 333 12.21 0.35 15.78
C PHE A 333 11.10 1.29 16.26
N PRO A 334 10.49 1.06 17.43
CA PRO A 334 9.29 1.76 17.89
C PRO A 334 9.30 3.29 17.78
N ARG A 335 10.48 3.92 17.94
CA ARG A 335 10.65 5.38 17.83
C ARG A 335 10.67 5.93 16.40
N PHE A 336 10.80 5.07 15.40
CA PHE A 336 11.05 5.47 14.00
C PHE A 336 10.10 4.81 13.01
N ASP A 337 9.53 3.66 13.38
CA ASP A 337 8.51 2.95 12.61
C ASP A 337 7.29 3.84 12.38
N VAL A 338 6.82 3.92 11.13
CA VAL A 338 5.50 4.49 10.80
C VAL A 338 4.80 3.59 9.79
N PRO A 339 3.46 3.51 9.83
CA PRO A 339 2.69 3.01 8.70
C PRO A 339 2.93 3.88 7.47
N THR A 340 3.03 3.28 6.29
CA THR A 340 3.19 3.96 5.00
C THR A 340 2.23 3.33 4.00
N PHE A 341 2.10 3.91 2.81
CA PHE A 341 1.31 3.30 1.75
C PHE A 341 1.90 3.58 0.36
N PHE A 342 1.47 2.78 -0.60
CA PHE A 342 1.86 2.80 -2.00
C PHE A 342 0.64 2.96 -2.90
N GLY A 343 0.79 3.69 -4.00
CA GLY A 343 -0.25 3.81 -5.02
C GLY A 343 0.32 4.10 -6.41
N ARG A 344 -0.54 3.94 -7.42
CA ARG A 344 -0.23 4.26 -8.83
C ARG A 344 -0.79 5.60 -9.29
N ASP A 345 -1.71 6.19 -8.54
CA ASP A 345 -2.41 7.42 -8.90
C ASP A 345 -2.28 8.41 -7.72
N LEU A 346 -1.60 9.53 -7.96
CA LEU A 346 -1.30 10.49 -6.90
C LEU A 346 -2.56 11.18 -6.36
N ASP A 347 -3.60 11.36 -7.18
CA ASP A 347 -4.88 11.89 -6.71
C ASP A 347 -5.56 10.91 -5.76
N LYS A 348 -5.55 9.61 -6.10
CA LYS A 348 -6.03 8.56 -5.18
C LYS A 348 -5.18 8.47 -3.91
N CYS A 349 -3.86 8.60 -4.01
CA CYS A 349 -2.98 8.62 -2.84
C CYS A 349 -3.35 9.74 -1.86
N ARG A 350 -3.66 10.94 -2.37
CA ARG A 350 -4.08 12.08 -1.56
C ARG A 350 -5.42 11.81 -0.86
N VAL A 351 -6.43 11.32 -1.58
CA VAL A 351 -7.75 10.95 -1.01
C VAL A 351 -7.60 9.84 0.04
N PHE A 352 -6.74 8.85 -0.20
CA PHE A 352 -6.45 7.80 0.76
C PHE A 352 -5.81 8.35 2.03
N ALA A 353 -4.83 9.26 1.91
CA ALA A 353 -4.17 9.91 3.04
C ALA A 353 -5.18 10.70 3.89
N GLU A 354 -6.08 11.48 3.28
CA GLU A 354 -7.13 12.22 3.99
C GLU A 354 -8.03 11.28 4.80
N ALA A 355 -8.51 10.20 4.17
CA ALA A 355 -9.34 9.21 4.84
C ALA A 355 -8.60 8.45 5.96
N TRP A 356 -7.32 8.15 5.77
CA TRP A 356 -6.55 7.34 6.71
C TRP A 356 -6.11 8.14 7.94
N TYR A 357 -5.67 9.38 7.72
CA TYR A 357 -5.25 10.28 8.78
C TYR A 357 -6.47 10.75 9.58
N GLY A 358 -7.59 11.05 8.92
CA GLY A 358 -8.75 11.68 9.54
C GLY A 358 -8.32 12.96 10.27
N ASP A 359 -8.85 13.17 11.48
CA ASP A 359 -8.55 14.38 12.28
C ASP A 359 -7.18 14.35 13.00
N SER A 360 -6.34 13.34 12.75
CA SER A 360 -5.05 13.20 13.46
C SER A 360 -4.02 14.27 13.08
N LEU A 361 -4.14 14.84 11.88
CA LEU A 361 -3.25 15.88 11.38
C LEU A 361 -3.80 17.23 11.84
N GLN A 362 -3.30 17.74 12.97
CA GLN A 362 -3.59 19.11 13.37
C GLN A 362 -2.86 20.06 12.43
N ALA A 363 -3.61 20.89 11.70
CA ALA A 363 -3.04 21.85 10.76
C ALA A 363 -2.17 22.88 11.49
N CYS A 364 -0.84 22.73 11.38
CA CYS A 364 0.12 23.81 11.67
C CYS A 364 0.47 24.60 10.40
N PHE A 365 -0.22 24.32 9.29
CA PHE A 365 0.09 24.92 8.00
C PHE A 365 -0.11 26.42 8.02
N ASN A 366 0.99 27.14 7.87
CA ASN A 366 0.97 28.57 7.72
C ASN A 366 1.18 28.96 6.25
N LYS A 367 0.06 29.10 5.51
CA LYS A 367 0.01 29.59 4.12
C LYS A 367 0.66 30.95 3.91
N SER A 368 0.87 31.74 4.96
CA SER A 368 1.51 33.06 4.85
C SER A 368 3.04 33.02 4.72
N LYS A 369 3.68 31.87 5.00
CA LYS A 369 5.12 31.73 4.84
C LYS A 369 5.48 31.48 3.36
N PRO A 370 6.54 32.11 2.83
CA PRO A 370 7.01 31.81 1.49
C PRO A 370 7.60 30.39 1.44
N PHE A 371 7.51 29.76 0.27
CA PHE A 371 8.16 28.47 0.01
C PHE A 371 9.67 28.64 -0.15
N SER A 372 10.41 27.59 0.21
CA SER A 372 11.83 27.42 -0.08
C SER A 372 12.06 26.01 -0.59
N LEU A 373 12.96 25.85 -1.56
CA LEU A 373 13.26 24.59 -2.22
C LEU A 373 14.76 24.27 -2.03
N LEU A 374 15.08 23.18 -1.35
CA LEU A 374 16.46 22.78 -1.06
C LEU A 374 16.86 21.54 -1.86
N TYR A 375 18.00 21.64 -2.53
CA TYR A 375 18.67 20.53 -3.22
C TYR A 375 19.84 20.04 -2.37
N ALA A 376 19.72 18.84 -1.78
CA ALA A 376 20.69 18.32 -0.81
C ALA A 376 21.94 17.73 -1.49
N LEU A 377 23.01 18.52 -1.56
CA LEU A 377 24.24 18.15 -2.28
C LEU A 377 24.89 16.89 -1.74
N ASP A 378 24.92 16.70 -0.42
CA ASP A 378 25.64 15.58 0.21
C ASP A 378 25.01 14.23 -0.18
N TYR A 379 23.69 14.19 -0.39
CA TYR A 379 23.00 12.99 -0.84
C TYR A 379 23.02 12.83 -2.35
N MET A 380 22.87 13.92 -3.10
CA MET A 380 22.92 13.89 -4.57
C MET A 380 24.30 13.44 -5.08
N ALA A 381 25.37 13.77 -4.36
CA ALA A 381 26.73 13.30 -4.63
C ALA A 381 26.91 11.77 -4.51
N THR A 382 25.96 11.05 -3.91
CA THR A 382 25.98 9.58 -3.83
C THR A 382 25.47 8.89 -5.10
N ILE A 383 24.90 9.66 -6.02
CA ILE A 383 24.35 9.16 -7.29
C ILE A 383 25.40 9.38 -8.39
N GLY A 384 26.00 8.29 -8.86
CA GLY A 384 26.90 8.29 -10.01
C GLY A 384 26.17 8.14 -11.35
N ASN A 385 24.92 7.69 -11.35
CA ASN A 385 24.08 7.61 -12.54
C ASN A 385 23.67 9.02 -13.04
N GLN A 386 24.33 9.49 -14.11
CA GLN A 386 24.07 10.81 -14.67
C GLN A 386 22.66 10.97 -15.25
N GLU A 387 22.06 9.91 -15.80
CA GLU A 387 20.69 10.00 -16.34
C GLU A 387 19.66 10.12 -15.22
N GLN A 388 19.89 9.45 -14.09
CA GLN A 388 19.09 9.66 -12.89
C GLN A 388 19.19 11.11 -12.40
N LEU A 389 20.40 11.68 -12.36
CA LEU A 389 20.60 13.08 -11.99
C LEU A 389 19.91 14.04 -12.97
N ASN A 390 19.98 13.78 -14.28
CA ASN A 390 19.30 14.59 -15.30
C ASN A 390 17.78 14.60 -15.10
N LEU A 391 17.18 13.44 -14.79
CA LEU A 391 15.75 13.33 -14.50
C LEU A 391 15.37 14.09 -13.22
N ILE A 392 16.22 14.02 -12.19
CA ILE A 392 16.07 14.77 -10.94
C ILE A 392 16.13 16.27 -11.21
N ASP A 393 17.16 16.75 -11.91
CA ASP A 393 17.34 18.17 -12.23
C ASP A 393 16.17 18.71 -13.05
N ALA A 394 15.67 17.93 -14.02
CA ALA A 394 14.49 18.30 -14.79
C ALA A 394 13.24 18.46 -13.91
N PHE A 395 13.01 17.53 -12.96
CA PHE A 395 11.88 17.65 -12.03
C PHE A 395 12.04 18.81 -11.04
N VAL A 396 13.28 19.12 -10.62
CA VAL A 396 13.57 20.30 -9.80
C VAL A 396 13.24 21.58 -10.56
N SER A 397 13.59 21.68 -11.84
CA SER A 397 13.21 22.82 -12.67
C SER A 397 11.69 22.98 -12.81
N ASP A 398 10.94 21.87 -12.90
CA ASP A 398 9.48 21.93 -12.90
C ASP A 398 8.94 22.50 -11.58
N LEU A 399 9.51 22.10 -10.44
CA LEU A 399 9.15 22.65 -9.13
C LEU A 399 9.49 24.14 -8.99
N GLU A 400 10.62 24.59 -9.54
CA GLU A 400 10.99 26.02 -9.54
C GLU A 400 9.95 26.87 -10.28
N VAL A 401 9.48 26.40 -11.44
CA VAL A 401 8.43 27.06 -12.21
C VAL A 401 7.12 27.05 -11.44
N THR A 402 6.73 25.90 -10.86
CA THR A 402 5.46 25.76 -10.13
C THR A 402 5.40 26.59 -8.86
N LEU A 403 6.50 26.68 -8.12
CA LEU A 403 6.57 27.39 -6.84
C LEU A 403 7.02 28.85 -6.99
N GLU A 404 7.43 29.27 -8.18
CA GLU A 404 8.00 30.60 -8.46
C GLU A 404 9.20 30.94 -7.57
N VAL A 405 10.03 29.93 -7.29
CA VAL A 405 11.27 30.06 -6.50
C VAL A 405 12.44 29.45 -7.24
N GLN A 406 13.66 29.82 -6.86
CA GLN A 406 14.86 29.10 -7.27
C GLN A 406 15.28 28.16 -6.16
N HIS A 407 15.75 26.97 -6.53
CA HIS A 407 16.27 26.03 -5.54
C HIS A 407 17.60 26.52 -4.97
N GLU A 408 17.80 26.33 -3.67
CA GLU A 408 19.07 26.52 -3.00
C GLU A 408 19.79 25.18 -2.93
N ARG A 409 21.04 25.16 -3.42
CA ARG A 409 21.94 24.02 -3.24
C ARG A 409 22.59 24.10 -1.88
N ILE A 410 22.35 23.11 -1.03
CA ILE A 410 22.83 23.09 0.35
C ILE A 410 23.68 21.87 0.62
N SER A 411 24.80 22.07 1.32
CA SER A 411 25.54 21.00 1.99
C SER A 411 25.29 21.10 3.48
N PHE A 412 24.81 20.01 4.08
CA PHE A 412 24.58 19.90 5.52
C PHE A 412 25.89 19.94 6.30
N ASP A 413 26.98 19.42 5.73
CA ASP A 413 28.31 19.53 6.34
C ASP A 413 28.78 20.99 6.42
N GLU A 414 28.63 21.76 5.34
CA GLU A 414 28.97 23.19 5.34
C GLU A 414 28.03 24.02 6.23
N ALA A 415 26.73 23.70 6.23
CA ALA A 415 25.77 24.33 7.14
C ALA A 415 26.13 24.06 8.61
N TRP A 416 26.55 22.83 8.94
CA TRP A 416 26.98 22.46 10.30
C TRP A 416 28.26 23.20 10.69
N LYS A 417 29.24 23.30 9.80
CA LYS A 417 30.47 24.08 10.04
C LYS A 417 30.18 25.55 10.28
N SER A 418 29.23 26.13 9.52
CA SER A 418 28.88 27.54 9.63
C SER A 418 28.09 27.87 10.89
N GLN A 419 27.17 27.00 11.31
CA GLN A 419 26.29 27.24 12.47
C GLN A 419 26.12 25.95 13.28
N PRO A 420 27.18 25.44 13.95
CA PRO A 420 27.11 24.20 14.71
C PRO A 420 26.25 24.38 15.97
N PRO A 421 25.58 23.32 16.45
CA PRO A 421 24.94 23.36 17.76
C PRO A 421 26.01 23.38 18.87
N LEU A 422 25.71 24.05 19.99
CA LEU A 422 26.64 24.23 21.11
C LEU A 422 27.11 22.89 21.70
N GLU A 423 26.22 21.90 21.69
CA GLU A 423 26.45 20.55 22.20
C GLU A 423 27.51 19.78 21.38
N ALA A 424 27.79 20.19 20.14
CA ALA A 424 28.78 19.54 19.29
C ALA A 424 30.22 19.79 19.73
N LYS A 425 30.50 20.85 20.51
CA LYS A 425 31.84 21.19 21.03
C LYS A 425 32.94 21.07 19.96
N ASP A 426 32.73 21.76 18.84
CA ASP A 426 33.60 21.81 17.66
C ASP A 426 33.71 20.52 16.83
N ALA A 427 32.97 19.45 17.17
CA ALA A 427 32.92 18.25 16.35
C ALA A 427 32.30 18.53 14.97
N THR A 428 32.87 17.94 13.92
CA THR A 428 32.25 17.91 12.59
C THR A 428 30.94 17.12 12.61
N LEU A 429 30.05 17.34 11.64
CA LEU A 429 28.80 16.59 11.55
C LEU A 429 29.06 15.07 11.47
N ALA A 430 30.02 14.66 10.64
CA ALA A 430 30.42 13.27 10.49
C ALA A 430 30.90 12.64 11.81
N GLU A 431 31.71 13.34 12.60
CA GLU A 431 32.15 12.88 13.93
C GLU A 431 30.99 12.84 14.91
N TYR A 432 30.17 13.90 14.92
CA TYR A 432 29.03 14.03 15.81
C TYR A 432 27.92 13.03 15.50
N MET A 433 27.86 12.43 14.32
CA MET A 433 26.81 11.48 13.94
C MET A 433 27.30 10.08 13.60
N ARG A 434 28.60 9.84 13.71
CA ARG A 434 29.30 8.61 13.31
C ARG A 434 28.58 7.31 13.69
N ASP A 435 28.18 7.18 14.94
CA ASP A 435 27.55 5.99 15.53
C ASP A 435 26.08 6.20 15.90
N VAL A 436 25.57 7.42 15.73
CA VAL A 436 24.28 7.82 16.28
C VAL A 436 23.15 7.05 15.61
N SER A 437 23.12 6.97 14.28
CA SER A 437 22.06 6.24 13.56
C SER A 437 22.04 4.75 13.90
N ARG A 438 23.22 4.11 14.03
CA ARG A 438 23.31 2.72 14.48
C ARG A 438 22.80 2.58 15.91
N ASP A 439 23.37 3.30 16.86
CA ASP A 439 23.14 3.06 18.30
C ASP A 439 21.73 3.46 18.75
N SER A 440 21.08 4.39 18.03
CA SER A 440 19.69 4.77 18.28
C SER A 440 18.70 3.77 17.69
N PHE A 441 18.84 3.39 16.41
CA PHE A 441 17.93 2.47 15.75
C PHE A 441 18.18 1.04 16.25
N PHE A 442 19.38 0.50 16.03
CA PHE A 442 19.65 -0.94 16.14
C PHE A 442 19.53 -1.47 17.58
N PHE A 443 19.74 -0.62 18.59
CA PHE A 443 19.49 -0.99 19.98
C PHE A 443 18.04 -1.44 20.23
N GLU A 444 17.05 -0.67 19.74
CA GLU A 444 15.64 -0.98 19.96
C GLU A 444 15.26 -2.27 19.25
N ASP A 445 15.73 -2.49 18.01
CA ASP A 445 15.46 -3.70 17.21
C ASP A 445 15.76 -4.99 17.95
N TYR A 446 16.98 -5.16 18.47
CA TYR A 446 17.32 -6.37 19.19
C TYR A 446 16.46 -6.56 20.44
N HIS A 447 16.27 -5.51 21.25
CA HIS A 447 15.56 -5.61 22.52
C HIS A 447 14.04 -5.79 22.33
N ASN A 448 13.46 -5.24 21.26
CA ASN A 448 12.04 -5.41 20.94
C ASN A 448 11.68 -6.86 20.63
N PHE A 449 12.59 -7.61 20.00
CA PHE A 449 12.42 -9.04 19.73
C PHE A 449 12.91 -9.94 20.88
N GLY A 450 13.27 -9.37 22.04
CA GLY A 450 13.64 -10.11 23.25
C GLY A 450 12.55 -11.11 23.69
N PRO A 451 11.31 -10.66 23.92
CA PRO A 451 10.19 -11.54 24.28
C PRO A 451 9.96 -12.65 23.26
N PHE A 452 10.06 -12.36 21.96
CA PHE A 452 9.92 -13.38 20.91
C PHE A 452 10.95 -14.50 21.06
N ARG A 453 12.23 -14.16 21.27
CA ARG A 453 13.29 -15.17 21.45
C ARG A 453 13.10 -15.98 22.74
N GLU A 454 12.65 -15.34 23.81
CA GLU A 454 12.37 -15.99 25.10
C GLU A 454 11.18 -16.94 25.01
N ASP A 455 10.05 -16.48 24.48
CA ASP A 455 8.83 -17.26 24.26
C ASP A 455 9.11 -18.49 23.37
N TYR A 456 9.88 -18.31 22.29
CA TYR A 456 10.24 -19.40 21.39
C TYR A 456 11.10 -20.46 22.11
N ARG A 457 12.12 -20.05 22.88
CA ARG A 457 12.92 -20.96 23.71
C ARG A 457 12.08 -21.69 24.74
N HIS A 458 11.16 -20.99 25.40
CA HIS A 458 10.28 -21.60 26.40
C HIS A 458 9.35 -22.64 25.79
N LYS A 459 8.78 -22.38 24.61
CA LYS A 459 7.84 -23.30 23.93
C LYS A 459 8.53 -24.48 23.25
N PHE A 460 9.68 -24.27 22.62
CA PHE A 460 10.31 -25.27 21.73
C PHE A 460 11.68 -25.77 22.20
N GLY A 461 12.24 -25.24 23.29
CA GLY A 461 13.53 -25.68 23.85
C GLY A 461 14.76 -25.34 23.01
N LYS A 462 14.64 -24.42 22.04
CA LYS A 462 15.72 -23.99 21.13
C LYS A 462 15.51 -22.53 20.69
N ASP A 463 16.54 -21.90 20.14
CA ASP A 463 16.42 -20.57 19.54
C ASP A 463 15.65 -20.61 18.19
N PRO A 464 14.92 -19.54 17.84
CA PRO A 464 14.26 -19.44 16.54
C PRO A 464 15.30 -19.34 15.42
N TYR A 465 15.05 -20.04 14.30
CA TYR A 465 15.85 -19.85 13.10
C TYR A 465 15.43 -18.57 12.38
N ILE A 466 16.42 -17.79 11.96
CA ILE A 466 16.27 -16.49 11.30
C ILE A 466 17.25 -16.39 10.12
N SER A 467 16.89 -15.54 9.16
CA SER A 467 17.68 -15.29 7.96
C SER A 467 19.05 -14.68 8.28
N PRO A 468 20.04 -14.81 7.39
CA PRO A 468 21.36 -14.21 7.57
C PRO A 468 21.34 -12.69 7.85
N PRO A 469 20.52 -11.85 7.18
CA PRO A 469 20.48 -10.41 7.45
C PRO A 469 19.94 -10.09 8.85
N VAL A 470 18.85 -10.75 9.27
CA VAL A 470 18.27 -10.56 10.61
C VAL A 470 19.28 -10.99 11.69
N ARG A 471 19.96 -12.12 11.47
CA ARG A 471 21.00 -12.62 12.40
C ARG A 471 22.14 -11.62 12.54
N TRP A 472 22.71 -11.17 11.43
CA TRP A 472 23.78 -10.19 11.42
C TRP A 472 23.37 -8.91 12.15
N GLN A 473 22.16 -8.41 11.86
CA GLN A 473 21.66 -7.19 12.48
C GLN A 473 21.52 -7.38 14.00
N TRP A 474 20.90 -8.47 14.45
CA TRP A 474 20.75 -8.77 15.87
C TRP A 474 22.09 -8.99 16.59
N GLU A 475 23.06 -9.64 15.96
CA GLU A 475 24.42 -9.79 16.48
C GLU A 475 25.12 -8.44 16.63
N LEU A 476 25.02 -7.55 15.65
CA LEU A 476 25.56 -6.19 15.78
C LEU A 476 24.85 -5.43 16.92
N SER A 477 23.52 -5.46 16.91
CA SER A 477 22.65 -4.77 17.86
C SER A 477 22.83 -5.22 19.31
N SER A 478 23.14 -6.49 19.55
CA SER A 478 23.31 -7.03 20.91
C SER A 478 24.52 -6.45 21.64
N HIS A 479 25.48 -5.89 20.91
CA HIS A 479 26.67 -5.25 21.49
C HIS A 479 26.45 -3.76 21.82
N ILE A 480 25.31 -3.18 21.45
CA ILE A 480 24.99 -1.78 21.72
C ILE A 480 24.51 -1.67 23.17
N THR A 481 25.24 -0.90 23.98
CA THR A 481 24.87 -0.71 25.40
C THR A 481 23.70 0.27 25.54
N ARG A 482 22.92 0.12 26.62
CA ARG A 482 21.87 1.11 26.96
C ARG A 482 22.41 2.53 27.10
N GLN A 483 23.64 2.68 27.62
CA GLN A 483 24.28 3.99 27.75
C GLN A 483 24.59 4.60 26.37
N ALA A 484 25.12 3.82 25.43
CA ALA A 484 25.36 4.26 24.07
C ALA A 484 24.05 4.67 23.37
N ASN A 485 22.98 3.89 23.54
CA ASN A 485 21.67 4.23 23.01
C ASN A 485 21.12 5.55 23.58
N VAL A 486 21.17 5.74 24.90
CA VAL A 486 20.71 6.99 25.54
C VAL A 486 21.51 8.20 25.04
N GLU A 487 22.81 8.05 24.83
CA GLU A 487 23.66 9.11 24.28
C GLU A 487 23.34 9.40 22.81
N ALA A 488 23.16 8.35 22.00
CA ALA A 488 22.75 8.49 20.60
C ALA A 488 21.39 9.21 20.47
N LEU A 489 20.41 8.87 21.30
CA LEU A 489 19.10 9.53 21.31
C LEU A 489 19.19 11.01 21.68
N LYS A 490 20.08 11.40 22.61
CA LYS A 490 20.32 12.81 22.93
C LYS A 490 20.92 13.57 21.73
N ARG A 491 21.94 12.99 21.10
CA ARG A 491 22.60 13.56 19.91
C ARG A 491 21.63 13.67 18.73
N LEU A 492 20.70 12.72 18.57
CA LEU A 492 19.62 12.81 17.57
C LEU A 492 18.70 14.01 17.78
N GLU A 493 18.25 14.26 19.01
CA GLU A 493 17.37 15.42 19.25
C GLU A 493 18.12 16.74 19.02
N VAL A 494 19.41 16.84 19.40
CA VAL A 494 20.25 18.00 19.05
C VAL A 494 20.34 18.19 17.53
N TYR A 495 20.64 17.13 16.79
CA TYR A 495 20.72 17.20 15.32
C TYR A 495 19.38 17.60 14.70
N LYS A 496 18.27 17.03 15.17
CA LYS A 496 16.92 17.35 14.68
C LYS A 496 16.58 18.82 14.93
N ASP A 497 16.85 19.34 16.13
CA ASP A 497 16.59 20.74 16.48
C ASP A 497 17.46 21.69 15.64
N TRP A 498 18.74 21.34 15.48
CA TRP A 498 19.65 22.07 14.60
C TRP A 498 19.14 22.09 13.16
N PHE A 499 18.81 20.92 12.60
CA PHE A 499 18.35 20.78 11.23
C PHE A 499 17.05 21.55 11.00
N SER A 500 16.10 21.47 11.93
CA SER A 500 14.84 22.21 11.83
C SER A 500 15.04 23.73 11.83
N LYS A 501 15.98 24.25 12.62
CA LYS A 501 16.22 25.69 12.77
C LYS A 501 17.11 26.26 11.66
N VAL A 502 18.22 25.58 11.37
CA VAL A 502 19.28 26.08 10.49
C VAL A 502 19.01 25.71 9.03
N VAL A 503 18.62 24.46 8.77
CA VAL A 503 18.41 23.95 7.42
C VAL A 503 16.98 24.24 6.96
N LEU A 504 15.98 23.74 7.69
CA LEU A 504 14.57 23.93 7.30
C LEU A 504 14.08 25.36 7.56
N LYS A 505 14.70 26.11 8.47
CA LYS A 505 14.23 27.45 8.90
C LYS A 505 12.72 27.45 9.16
N SER A 506 12.24 26.42 9.87
CA SER A 506 10.80 26.08 9.95
C SER A 506 9.92 27.20 10.53
N GLU A 507 10.50 28.12 11.31
CA GLU A 507 9.81 29.30 11.82
C GLU A 507 9.56 30.38 10.75
N LEU A 508 10.38 30.42 9.69
CA LEU A 508 10.40 31.50 8.69
C LEU A 508 9.81 31.09 7.34
N GLN A 509 9.99 29.84 6.90
CA GLN A 509 9.67 29.40 5.53
C GLN A 509 8.96 28.04 5.51
N ASN A 510 8.20 27.79 4.44
CA ASN A 510 7.69 26.46 4.09
C ASN A 510 8.75 25.75 3.23
N THR A 511 9.69 25.07 3.88
CA THR A 511 10.85 24.49 3.20
C THR A 511 10.60 23.05 2.74
N LEU A 512 10.84 22.79 1.47
CA LEU A 512 10.84 21.47 0.85
C LEU A 512 12.28 21.03 0.57
N ILE A 513 12.64 19.79 0.90
CA ILE A 513 13.96 19.22 0.61
C ILE A 513 13.82 18.08 -0.38
N LEU A 514 14.66 18.12 -1.42
CA LEU A 514 14.72 17.14 -2.49
C LEU A 514 15.94 16.28 -2.26
N ILE A 515 15.73 14.96 -2.09
CA ILE A 515 16.79 13.98 -1.86
C ILE A 515 16.60 12.77 -2.78
N PRO A 516 17.69 12.11 -3.23
CA PRO A 516 17.58 10.82 -3.90
C PRO A 516 17.23 9.72 -2.88
N ILE A 517 16.58 8.65 -3.33
CA ILE A 517 16.29 7.47 -2.49
C ILE A 517 17.48 6.50 -2.48
N GLU A 518 17.95 6.13 -3.67
CA GLU A 518 19.09 5.25 -3.90
C GLU A 518 19.58 5.49 -5.34
N GLU A 519 20.82 5.13 -5.66
CA GLU A 519 21.25 5.05 -7.05
C GLU A 519 20.49 3.93 -7.78
N ILE A 520 19.87 4.27 -8.92
CA ILE A 520 19.23 3.29 -9.78
C ILE A 520 20.25 2.66 -10.71
N SER A 521 20.35 1.34 -10.63
CA SER A 521 21.17 0.50 -11.50
C SER A 521 20.56 -0.91 -11.53
N PRO A 522 20.88 -1.75 -12.54
CA PRO A 522 20.39 -3.11 -12.56
C PRO A 522 20.83 -3.86 -11.30
N ARG A 523 19.86 -4.44 -10.58
CA ARG A 523 20.11 -5.26 -9.38
C ARG A 523 19.22 -6.48 -9.48
N TYR A 524 19.83 -7.57 -9.92
CA TYR A 524 19.07 -8.77 -10.23
C TYR A 524 18.85 -9.61 -8.98
N ARG A 525 17.69 -10.26 -8.93
CA ARG A 525 17.32 -11.14 -7.82
C ARG A 525 18.23 -12.36 -7.63
N ASP A 526 19.05 -12.69 -8.63
CA ASP A 526 20.00 -13.82 -8.60
C ASP A 526 21.40 -13.41 -8.14
N GLU A 527 21.61 -12.12 -7.88
CA GLU A 527 22.90 -11.60 -7.42
C GLU A 527 23.07 -11.82 -5.92
N LEU A 528 24.32 -12.11 -5.54
CA LEU A 528 24.65 -12.19 -4.13
C LEU A 528 24.49 -10.80 -3.50
N PRO A 529 23.88 -10.73 -2.30
CA PRO A 529 23.75 -9.49 -1.57
C PRO A 529 25.14 -8.86 -1.34
N THR A 530 25.20 -7.54 -1.39
CA THR A 530 26.40 -6.79 -1.00
C THR A 530 26.65 -6.92 0.52
N LYS A 531 27.74 -6.33 1.02
CA LYS A 531 27.96 -6.27 2.47
C LYS A 531 26.77 -5.64 3.19
N TYR A 532 26.42 -6.19 4.35
CA TYR A 532 25.35 -5.66 5.18
C TYR A 532 25.58 -4.20 5.57
N PHE A 533 24.49 -3.44 5.56
CA PHE A 533 24.49 -2.00 5.76
C PHE A 533 24.65 -1.64 7.25
N ASN A 534 25.81 -1.09 7.61
CA ASN A 534 26.06 -0.50 8.93
C ASN A 534 25.89 1.03 8.86
N PRO A 535 24.85 1.63 9.45
CA PRO A 535 24.58 3.06 9.31
C PRO A 535 25.62 3.91 10.02
N VAL A 536 26.37 4.69 9.24
CA VAL A 536 27.33 5.70 9.72
C VAL A 536 26.82 7.08 9.33
N GLY A 537 26.93 8.06 10.23
CA GLY A 537 26.42 9.42 9.99
C GLY A 537 24.89 9.44 9.91
N VAL A 538 24.34 10.26 9.01
CA VAL A 538 22.90 10.33 8.70
C VAL A 538 22.67 9.91 7.25
N PRO A 539 22.48 8.61 6.98
CA PRO A 539 22.09 8.13 5.67
C PRO A 539 20.81 8.83 5.20
N ASN A 540 20.67 9.07 3.90
CA ASN A 540 19.53 9.77 3.30
C ASN A 540 18.17 9.20 3.75
N LEU A 541 18.01 7.87 3.77
CA LEU A 541 16.76 7.22 4.20
C LEU A 541 16.46 7.37 5.71
N PHE A 542 17.44 7.78 6.52
CA PHE A 542 17.28 7.99 7.95
C PHE A 542 16.87 9.43 8.29
N LEU A 543 17.01 10.37 7.34
CA LEU A 543 16.72 11.79 7.58
C LEU A 543 15.27 12.00 8.06
N SER A 544 14.26 11.63 7.26
CA SER A 544 12.85 11.83 7.63
C SER A 544 12.43 11.12 8.91
N PRO A 545 12.85 9.86 9.18
CA PRO A 545 12.66 9.23 10.49
C PRO A 545 13.20 10.05 11.67
N ILE A 546 14.43 10.57 11.56
CA ILE A 546 15.05 11.40 12.60
C ILE A 546 14.28 12.71 12.77
N LEU A 547 13.92 13.37 11.66
CA LEU A 547 13.16 14.62 11.68
C LEU A 547 11.69 14.45 12.08
N LYS A 548 11.19 13.21 12.13
CA LYS A 548 9.77 12.88 12.25
C LYS A 548 8.93 13.47 11.11
N ALA A 549 9.57 13.80 9.99
CA ALA A 549 9.01 14.50 8.86
C ALA A 549 8.24 13.56 7.92
N PRO A 550 7.25 14.08 7.19
CA PRO A 550 6.64 13.37 6.09
C PRO A 550 7.57 13.37 4.87
N GLU A 551 7.49 12.32 4.05
CA GLU A 551 8.27 12.18 2.83
C GLU A 551 7.45 11.47 1.75
N LEU A 552 7.36 12.11 0.59
CA LEU A 552 6.65 11.60 -0.58
C LEU A 552 7.67 11.18 -1.65
N THR A 553 7.63 9.91 -2.03
CA THR A 553 8.38 9.35 -3.16
C THR A 553 7.56 9.50 -4.43
N ILE A 554 8.16 10.13 -5.45
CA ILE A 554 7.50 10.53 -6.70
C ILE A 554 8.27 9.90 -7.86
N PRO A 555 7.67 8.99 -8.65
CA PRO A 555 8.24 8.53 -9.91
C PRO A 555 8.35 9.69 -10.91
N ILE A 556 9.55 9.91 -11.45
CA ILE A 556 9.87 11.07 -12.31
C ILE A 556 10.40 10.69 -13.69
N GLY A 557 10.68 9.42 -13.92
CA GLY A 557 11.18 8.95 -15.21
C GLY A 557 11.60 7.49 -15.20
N GLU A 558 12.26 7.09 -16.28
CA GLU A 558 12.81 5.76 -16.44
C GLU A 558 14.26 5.82 -16.96
N TYR A 559 15.11 4.92 -16.49
CA TYR A 559 16.51 4.77 -16.84
C TYR A 559 16.72 3.55 -17.75
N PRO A 560 17.17 3.72 -19.00
CA PRO A 560 17.38 2.61 -19.92
C PRO A 560 18.67 1.83 -19.59
N TYR A 561 18.63 0.51 -19.73
CA TYR A 561 19.80 -0.35 -19.57
C TYR A 561 19.69 -1.63 -20.41
N LEU A 562 20.81 -2.23 -20.79
CA LEU A 562 20.82 -3.52 -21.49
C LEU A 562 20.60 -4.66 -20.48
N SER A 563 19.46 -5.35 -20.56
CA SER A 563 19.14 -6.45 -19.66
C SER A 563 19.90 -7.73 -20.01
N LYS A 564 20.48 -8.37 -18.99
CA LYS A 564 21.08 -9.71 -19.10
C LYS A 564 20.05 -10.83 -19.24
N VAL A 565 18.79 -10.57 -18.86
CA VAL A 565 17.71 -11.56 -18.87
C VAL A 565 16.94 -11.53 -20.19
N SER A 566 16.51 -10.36 -20.65
CA SER A 566 15.75 -10.24 -21.89
C SER A 566 16.63 -10.05 -23.13
N GLY A 567 17.90 -9.67 -22.97
CA GLY A 567 18.84 -9.42 -24.07
C GLY A 567 18.54 -8.15 -24.87
N ARG A 568 17.62 -7.30 -24.40
CA ARG A 568 17.24 -6.02 -25.01
C ARG A 568 17.38 -4.87 -24.01
N VAL A 569 17.24 -3.65 -24.51
CA VAL A 569 17.18 -2.47 -23.64
C VAL A 569 15.84 -2.48 -22.89
N GLU A 570 15.91 -2.52 -21.58
CA GLU A 570 14.77 -2.38 -20.68
C GLU A 570 14.89 -1.05 -19.91
N LYS A 571 13.85 -0.68 -19.18
CA LYS A 571 13.73 0.61 -18.48
C LYS A 571 13.50 0.39 -16.97
N LEU A 572 14.38 0.92 -16.13
CA LEU A 572 14.21 0.92 -14.67
C LEU A 572 13.47 2.18 -14.21
N PRO A 573 12.60 2.10 -13.19
CA PRO A 573 11.96 3.28 -12.63
C PRO A 573 12.97 4.22 -11.98
N VAL A 574 12.74 5.53 -12.10
CA VAL A 574 13.45 6.56 -11.33
C VAL A 574 12.46 7.37 -10.53
N ALA A 575 12.67 7.44 -9.22
CA ALA A 575 11.89 8.26 -8.31
C ALA A 575 12.78 9.19 -7.47
N ILE A 576 12.21 10.31 -7.02
CA ILE A 576 12.82 11.25 -6.08
C ILE A 576 11.95 11.38 -4.83
N SER A 577 12.57 11.73 -3.71
CA SER A 577 11.87 12.02 -2.47
C SER A 577 11.78 13.52 -2.23
N MET A 578 10.58 13.98 -1.88
CA MET A 578 10.31 15.33 -1.40
C MET A 578 9.91 15.27 0.08
N ILE A 579 10.63 16.01 0.92
CA ILE A 579 10.45 16.08 2.38
C ILE A 579 9.93 17.45 2.74
N ALA A 580 8.93 17.51 3.63
CA ALA A 580 8.45 18.76 4.23
C ALA A 580 8.68 18.76 5.74
N ALA A 581 8.36 19.86 6.42
CA ALA A 581 8.37 19.89 7.87
C ALA A 581 7.31 18.94 8.47
N HIS A 582 7.51 18.52 9.71
CA HIS A 582 6.54 17.70 10.45
C HIS A 582 5.13 18.34 10.43
N GLY A 583 4.11 17.56 10.06
CA GLY A 583 2.71 18.00 9.95
C GLY A 583 2.33 18.62 8.59
N HIS A 584 3.23 18.62 7.60
CA HIS A 584 3.00 19.16 6.26
C HIS A 584 2.79 18.07 5.19
N ASP A 585 2.19 16.95 5.59
CA ASP A 585 1.97 15.78 4.74
C ASP A 585 1.17 16.11 3.47
N PHE A 586 0.10 16.90 3.59
CA PHE A 586 -0.76 17.24 2.47
C PHE A 586 -0.13 18.24 1.51
N ASP A 587 0.76 19.11 1.99
CA ASP A 587 1.50 20.03 1.14
C ASP A 587 2.36 19.27 0.12
N LEU A 588 2.91 18.11 0.51
CA LEU A 588 3.66 17.26 -0.41
C LEU A 588 2.81 16.78 -1.59
N PHE A 589 1.57 16.35 -1.32
CA PHE A 589 0.63 15.94 -2.36
C PHE A 589 0.23 17.12 -3.26
N ASP A 590 -0.15 18.25 -2.64
CA ASP A 590 -0.67 19.41 -3.37
C ASP A 590 0.40 20.02 -4.28
N VAL A 591 1.63 20.17 -3.78
CA VAL A 591 2.77 20.65 -4.57
C VAL A 591 3.12 19.68 -5.70
N ALA A 592 3.23 18.38 -5.39
CA ALA A 592 3.56 17.38 -6.41
C ALA A 592 2.48 17.30 -7.51
N LEU A 593 1.20 17.25 -7.15
CA LEU A 593 0.10 17.22 -8.12
C LEU A 593 0.10 18.47 -9.01
N THR A 594 0.30 19.65 -8.43
CA THR A 594 0.34 20.91 -9.17
C THR A 594 1.52 20.90 -10.14
N CYS A 595 2.71 20.51 -9.67
CA CYS A 595 3.93 20.42 -10.47
C CYS A 595 3.78 19.45 -11.64
N LEU A 596 3.33 18.21 -11.37
CA LEU A 596 3.16 17.21 -12.42
C LEU A 596 2.16 17.67 -13.50
N ARG A 597 1.03 18.26 -13.09
CA ARG A 597 0.03 18.77 -14.04
C ARG A 597 0.53 19.94 -14.88
N GLN A 598 1.23 20.91 -14.26
CA GLN A 598 1.75 22.08 -14.96
C GLN A 598 2.87 21.73 -15.94
N SER A 599 3.73 20.78 -15.58
CA SER A 599 4.83 20.29 -16.43
C SER A 599 4.37 19.26 -17.48
N GLY A 600 3.10 18.85 -17.47
CA GLY A 600 2.58 17.82 -18.37
C GLY A 600 3.09 16.41 -18.05
N ARG A 601 3.66 16.19 -16.85
CA ARG A 601 4.07 14.87 -16.37
C ARG A 601 2.85 14.05 -15.94
N PRO A 602 2.88 12.71 -16.10
CA PRO A 602 1.79 11.86 -15.64
C PRO A 602 1.61 11.93 -14.11
N THR A 603 0.36 12.08 -13.65
CA THR A 603 -0.01 11.92 -12.23
C THR A 603 -0.30 10.46 -11.87
N GLN A 604 -0.20 9.56 -12.86
CA GLN A 604 -0.45 8.14 -12.74
C GLN A 604 0.69 7.35 -13.39
N VAL A 605 0.99 6.18 -12.83
CA VAL A 605 1.92 5.20 -13.38
C VAL A 605 1.19 3.90 -13.74
N LEU A 606 1.64 3.23 -14.79
CA LEU A 606 1.09 1.97 -15.25
C LEU A 606 1.47 0.81 -14.32
N ALA A 607 0.62 -0.22 -14.32
CA ALA A 607 1.00 -1.53 -13.81
C ALA A 607 1.73 -2.31 -14.91
N GLY A 608 2.63 -3.22 -14.53
CA GLY A 608 3.43 -4.04 -15.45
C GLY A 608 4.87 -3.55 -15.59
N ASN A 609 5.45 -3.78 -16.77
CA ASN A 609 6.88 -3.62 -17.00
C ASN A 609 7.38 -2.18 -17.15
N THR A 610 6.54 -1.26 -17.61
CA THR A 610 6.89 0.17 -17.80
C THR A 610 6.07 1.08 -16.88
N LEU A 611 6.63 2.25 -16.54
CA LEU A 611 5.96 3.25 -15.70
C LEU A 611 4.95 4.08 -16.48
N PHE A 612 5.30 4.46 -17.69
CA PHE A 612 4.53 5.37 -18.52
C PHE A 612 4.19 4.70 -19.86
N PRO A 613 3.08 5.08 -20.51
CA PRO A 613 2.81 4.65 -21.87
C PRO A 613 3.94 5.11 -22.79
N GLU A 614 4.28 4.30 -23.79
CA GLU A 614 5.21 4.75 -24.85
C GLU A 614 4.59 5.97 -25.57
N PRO A 615 5.40 7.02 -25.86
CA PRO A 615 4.93 8.27 -26.48
C PRO A 615 4.18 8.13 -27.80
#